data_AF-A0A9J7HP05-F1
#
_entry.id   AF-A0A9J7HP05-F1
#
_cell.length_a   1.000
_cell.length_b   1.000
_cell.length_c   1.000
_cell.angle_alpha   90.00
_cell.angle_beta   90.00
_cell.angle_gamma   90.00
#
_symmetry.space_group_name_H-M   'P 1'
#
loop_
_entity.id
_entity.type
_entity.pdbx_description
1 polymer ?
#
loop_
_entity_poly.entity_id
_entity_poly.type
_entity_poly.pdbx_seq_one_letter_code
_entity_poly.pdbx_strand_id
1 'polypeptide(L)'
;MQDVRAEVSGGDSAALMKEELRIHPRDELQRMLQELKLDRVRIPTGHLLAAKGDIGMNWSQCAKLRRWLKGYNVSMESEKSSRAVAAELLSNISIKAENLPFSVKGKTDSTVQLLPCAYVESLKDAIFDNLQRKEKANTLTWHDGNIPEEIWVKIGGDHGGPSFKMAFQILNKEHPNSKFNTTVFCIFNAKDSRENLNLATSRYSADIQDIQQSKWKCKEGKEHSIRLFVSGDYAYLCLWYGLSGACGTSPCLWCYVTQEEIKDKDSCRLQIPARTLESLARDHQRFLVEGGGKLKVAKLYHNAIKPVMFDVPIDQVIVPGLHISLGIYLKLFKLMENELHDIDYKLQSYLAAVLEEGDITKEELLNDEHLGKFKAYVAAIDEARELDVKADALEEELEEEENKLAWLAYSDGDDDDERAEAVFQAGCSTVQHLYQEKEKLRDSAVKVREKASVKKGEGPLGSQIDPILQEYRVCRQPFHGESFIGNHVNTMLSGKY
;
A
#
# COMPACT_ATOMS: atom_id res chain seq x y z
N MET A 1 -8.93 69.60 24.61
CA MET A 1 -7.67 68.83 24.74
C MET A 1 -7.39 67.97 23.51
N GLN A 2 -8.41 67.36 22.88
CA GLN A 2 -8.24 66.63 21.60
C GLN A 2 -7.88 67.55 20.41
N ASP A 3 -8.45 68.76 20.33
CA ASP A 3 -8.12 69.71 19.24
C ASP A 3 -6.66 70.21 19.30
N VAL A 4 -6.15 70.47 20.51
CA VAL A 4 -4.74 70.83 20.74
C VAL A 4 -3.80 69.68 20.38
N ARG A 5 -4.20 68.42 20.63
CA ARG A 5 -3.42 67.24 20.25
C ARG A 5 -3.36 67.04 18.74
N ALA A 6 -4.42 67.38 18.02
CA ALA A 6 -4.44 67.32 16.56
C ALA A 6 -3.52 68.37 15.92
N GLU A 7 -3.46 69.58 16.47
CA GLU A 7 -2.55 70.64 16.02
C GLU A 7 -1.07 70.30 16.31
N VAL A 8 -0.75 69.77 17.48
CA VAL A 8 0.65 69.48 17.88
C VAL A 8 1.20 68.22 17.18
N SER A 9 0.36 67.25 16.85
CA SER A 9 0.77 66.03 16.13
C SER A 9 0.90 66.20 14.61
N GLY A 10 0.46 67.33 14.05
CA GLY A 10 0.37 67.50 12.59
C GLY A 10 -0.53 66.46 11.90
N GLY A 11 -1.47 65.85 12.64
CA GLY A 11 -2.32 64.76 12.15
C GLY A 11 -1.75 63.35 12.33
N ASP A 12 -0.48 63.18 12.73
CA ASP A 12 0.11 61.86 13.01
C ASP A 12 0.07 61.55 14.51
N SER A 13 -1.12 61.14 14.96
CA SER A 13 -1.36 60.78 16.36
C SER A 13 -0.49 59.63 16.86
N ALA A 14 0.00 58.75 15.98
CA ALA A 14 0.86 57.64 16.34
C ALA A 14 2.30 58.10 16.62
N ALA A 15 2.82 59.06 15.85
CA ALA A 15 4.13 59.66 16.08
C ALA A 15 4.16 60.49 17.37
N LEU A 16 3.12 61.29 17.63
CA LEU A 16 3.01 62.06 18.87
C LEU A 16 2.93 61.13 20.09
N MET A 17 2.12 60.06 20.01
CA MET A 17 2.01 59.09 21.10
C MET A 17 3.35 58.38 21.37
N LYS A 18 4.13 58.08 20.33
CA LYS A 18 5.48 57.48 20.47
C LYS A 18 6.45 58.41 21.21
N GLU A 19 6.36 59.72 20.98
CA GLU A 19 7.21 60.71 21.63
C GLU A 19 6.72 61.04 23.06
N GLU A 20 5.41 61.09 23.29
CA GLU A 20 4.81 61.16 24.64
C GLU A 20 5.24 59.96 25.50
N LEU A 21 5.26 58.74 24.92
CA LEU A 21 5.71 57.53 25.62
C LEU A 21 7.22 57.48 25.90
N ARG A 22 8.04 58.27 25.17
CA ARG A 22 9.49 58.39 25.42
C ARG A 22 9.85 59.31 26.59
N ILE A 23 8.95 60.23 26.94
CA ILE A 23 9.14 61.19 28.03
C ILE A 23 9.02 60.50 29.40
N HIS A 24 8.28 59.39 29.47
CA HIS A 24 8.13 58.63 30.71
C HIS A 24 9.34 57.73 30.99
N PRO A 25 9.89 57.75 32.22
CA PRO A 25 10.89 56.79 32.66
C PRO A 25 10.42 55.35 32.44
N ARG A 26 11.33 54.46 32.04
CA ARG A 26 11.02 53.08 31.66
C ARG A 26 10.23 52.32 32.74
N ASP A 27 10.53 52.60 34.00
CA ASP A 27 9.93 51.98 35.17
C ASP A 27 8.48 52.48 35.40
N GLU A 28 8.21 53.74 35.09
CA GLU A 28 6.89 54.34 35.18
C GLU A 28 5.99 53.88 34.02
N LEU A 29 6.55 53.78 32.81
CA LEU A 29 5.85 53.18 31.66
C LEU A 29 5.48 51.72 31.94
N GLN A 30 6.38 50.96 32.56
CA GLN A 30 6.14 49.59 32.95
C GLN A 30 5.06 49.47 34.04
N ARG A 31 5.04 50.40 35.00
CA ARG A 31 3.97 50.50 36.02
C ARG A 31 2.63 50.86 35.37
N MET A 32 2.60 51.80 34.43
CA MET A 32 1.39 52.17 33.69
C MET A 32 0.86 51.02 32.84
N LEU A 33 1.75 50.27 32.15
CA LEU A 33 1.36 49.07 31.40
C LEU A 33 0.85 47.96 32.33
N GLN A 34 1.41 47.81 33.52
CA GLN A 34 0.91 46.90 34.56
C GLN A 34 -0.46 47.33 35.10
N GLU A 35 -0.65 48.62 35.36
CA GLU A 35 -1.93 49.19 35.82
C GLU A 35 -3.02 49.05 34.75
N LEU A 36 -2.66 49.22 33.48
CA LEU A 36 -3.55 49.01 32.32
C LEU A 36 -3.69 47.54 31.91
N LYS A 37 -2.98 46.61 32.57
CA LYS A 37 -2.91 45.18 32.22
C LYS A 37 -2.45 44.89 30.78
N LEU A 38 -1.71 45.84 30.20
CA LEU A 38 -1.09 45.74 28.88
C LEU A 38 0.33 45.16 28.93
N ASP A 39 0.86 44.93 30.13
CA ASP A 39 2.12 44.24 30.41
C ASP A 39 2.06 42.73 30.14
N ARG A 40 0.86 42.18 29.95
CA ARG A 40 0.61 40.74 29.86
C ARG A 40 -0.08 40.39 28.55
N VAL A 41 0.67 39.79 27.63
CA VAL A 41 0.11 39.24 26.39
C VAL A 41 -0.72 38.01 26.75
N ARG A 42 -1.97 37.95 26.27
CA ARG A 42 -2.84 36.78 26.45
C ARG A 42 -3.16 36.14 25.11
N ILE A 43 -2.74 34.90 24.95
CA ILE A 43 -3.15 34.04 23.85
C ILE A 43 -4.63 33.66 24.06
N PRO A 44 -5.51 33.82 23.04
CA PRO A 44 -6.92 33.50 23.16
C PRO A 44 -7.17 32.03 23.46
N THR A 45 -8.24 31.75 24.21
CA THR A 45 -8.66 30.39 24.55
C THR A 45 -8.96 29.59 23.28
N GLY A 46 -8.41 28.37 23.19
CA GLY A 46 -8.54 27.48 22.04
C GLY A 46 -7.28 27.42 21.18
N HIS A 47 -6.42 28.45 21.23
CA HIS A 47 -5.21 28.50 20.41
C HIS A 47 -4.13 27.50 20.90
N LEU A 48 -4.07 27.17 22.20
CA LEU A 48 -3.22 26.08 22.69
C LEU A 48 -3.71 24.73 22.17
N LEU A 49 -5.03 24.54 22.08
CA LEU A 49 -5.62 23.31 21.56
C LEU A 49 -5.35 23.17 20.05
N ALA A 50 -5.48 24.26 19.29
CA ALA A 50 -5.13 24.31 17.88
C ALA A 50 -3.63 23.98 17.68
N ALA A 51 -2.73 24.68 18.39
CA ALA A 51 -1.30 24.38 18.35
C ALA A 51 -1.02 22.92 18.70
N LYS A 52 -1.66 22.40 19.75
CA LYS A 52 -1.54 20.99 20.13
C LYS A 52 -1.88 20.04 18.96
N GLY A 53 -2.93 20.31 18.20
CA GLY A 53 -3.33 19.51 17.05
C GLY A 53 -2.40 19.70 15.85
N ASP A 54 -2.11 20.94 15.49
CA ASP A 54 -1.44 21.29 14.24
C ASP A 54 0.05 20.95 14.23
N ILE A 55 0.73 21.14 15.36
CA ILE A 55 2.17 20.82 15.51
C ILE A 55 2.42 19.56 16.35
N GLY A 56 1.38 18.78 16.68
CA GLY A 56 1.52 17.46 17.29
C GLY A 56 2.06 17.44 18.72
N MET A 57 1.83 18.49 19.51
CA MET A 57 2.30 18.53 20.90
C MET A 57 1.53 17.53 21.78
N ASN A 58 2.19 16.92 22.76
CA ASN A 58 1.53 16.23 23.86
C ASN A 58 1.20 17.19 25.02
N TRP A 59 0.36 16.76 25.97
CA TRP A 59 -0.06 17.60 27.10
C TRP A 59 1.11 18.05 27.99
N SER A 60 2.15 17.21 28.13
CA SER A 60 3.37 17.57 28.87
C SER A 60 4.15 18.69 28.17
N GLN A 61 4.27 18.63 26.84
CA GLN A 61 4.86 19.69 26.02
C GLN A 61 4.03 20.98 26.11
N CYS A 62 2.69 20.90 26.05
CA CYS A 62 1.82 22.06 26.25
C CYS A 62 2.03 22.69 27.64
N ALA A 63 2.14 21.88 28.69
CA ALA A 63 2.40 22.35 30.04
C ALA A 63 3.79 22.98 30.22
N LYS A 64 4.81 22.47 29.52
CA LYS A 64 6.16 23.07 29.46
C LYS A 64 6.15 24.40 28.73
N LEU A 65 5.53 24.46 27.53
CA LEU A 65 5.39 25.69 26.75
C LEU A 65 4.68 26.78 27.55
N ARG A 66 3.56 26.45 28.19
CA ARG A 66 2.81 27.38 29.05
C ARG A 66 3.67 27.92 30.20
N ARG A 67 4.47 27.07 30.86
CA ARG A 67 5.38 27.50 31.94
C ARG A 67 6.47 28.42 31.41
N TRP A 68 7.04 28.10 30.26
CA TRP A 68 8.05 28.92 29.60
C TRP A 68 7.48 30.29 29.22
N LEU A 69 6.34 30.34 28.53
CA LEU A 69 5.63 31.58 28.14
C LEU A 69 5.27 32.46 29.34
N LYS A 70 4.86 31.84 30.46
CA LYS A 70 4.58 32.56 31.70
C LYS A 70 5.80 33.33 32.22
N GLY A 71 7.02 32.82 31.99
CA GLY A 71 8.27 33.52 32.33
C GLY A 71 8.51 34.79 31.51
N TYR A 72 7.86 34.93 30.36
CA TYR A 72 7.90 36.10 29.48
C TYR A 72 6.63 36.95 29.56
N ASN A 73 5.86 36.85 30.65
CA ASN A 73 4.56 37.52 30.81
C ASN A 73 3.53 37.21 29.70
N VAL A 74 3.69 36.09 28.99
CA VAL A 74 2.69 35.58 28.04
C VAL A 74 1.82 34.56 28.76
N SER A 75 0.52 34.80 28.79
CA SER A 75 -0.47 33.89 29.35
C SER A 75 -1.28 33.20 28.27
N MET A 76 -1.68 31.96 28.54
CA MET A 76 -2.56 31.18 27.66
C MET A 76 -3.47 30.32 28.53
N GLU A 77 -4.42 29.65 27.90
CA GLU A 77 -5.40 28.83 28.58
C GLU A 77 -4.78 27.65 29.36
N SER A 78 -5.52 27.15 30.35
CA SER A 78 -5.15 25.95 31.08
C SER A 78 -5.53 24.69 30.30
N GLU A 79 -4.92 23.55 30.63
CA GLU A 79 -5.34 22.26 30.07
C GLU A 79 -6.85 21.99 30.30
N LYS A 80 -7.37 22.32 31.50
CA LYS A 80 -8.80 22.21 31.80
C LYS A 80 -9.65 23.04 30.83
N SER A 81 -9.21 24.26 30.54
CA SER A 81 -9.87 25.15 29.58
C SER A 81 -9.79 24.60 28.16
N SER A 82 -8.63 24.11 27.72
CA SER A 82 -8.48 23.47 26.39
C SER A 82 -9.36 22.22 26.26
N ARG A 83 -9.49 21.41 27.32
CA ARG A 83 -10.38 20.25 27.34
C ARG A 83 -11.86 20.64 27.31
N ALA A 84 -12.24 21.73 27.96
CA ALA A 84 -13.61 22.26 27.88
C ALA A 84 -13.95 22.71 26.46
N VAL A 85 -13.04 23.43 25.78
CA VAL A 85 -13.20 23.79 24.37
C VAL A 85 -13.31 22.54 23.48
N ALA A 86 -12.46 21.53 23.72
CA ALA A 86 -12.53 20.28 22.96
C ALA A 86 -13.87 19.55 23.16
N ALA A 87 -14.41 19.55 24.38
CA ALA A 87 -15.72 18.96 24.68
C ALA A 87 -16.86 19.74 24.01
N GLU A 88 -16.79 21.08 24.02
CA GLU A 88 -17.76 21.94 23.32
C GLU A 88 -17.74 21.72 21.80
N LEU A 89 -16.56 21.57 21.19
CA LEU A 89 -16.41 21.26 19.77
C LEU A 89 -17.00 19.89 19.36
N LEU A 90 -17.24 19.01 20.32
CA LEU A 90 -17.78 17.67 20.11
C LEU A 90 -19.20 17.53 20.68
N SER A 91 -19.81 18.61 21.19
CA SER A 91 -21.09 18.53 21.92
C SER A 91 -22.25 18.02 21.07
N ASN A 92 -22.17 18.21 19.75
CA ASN A 92 -23.20 17.80 18.80
C ASN A 92 -23.03 16.34 18.32
N ILE A 93 -21.98 15.66 18.78
CA ILE A 93 -21.65 14.29 18.34
C ILE A 93 -21.51 13.40 19.58
N SER A 94 -22.26 12.30 19.59
CA SER A 94 -22.10 11.27 20.62
C SER A 94 -21.02 10.28 20.22
N ILE A 95 -20.02 10.11 21.10
CA ILE A 95 -18.88 9.21 20.90
C ILE A 95 -18.94 8.13 21.98
N LYS A 96 -18.89 6.86 21.56
CA LYS A 96 -18.85 5.69 22.44
C LYS A 96 -17.51 4.98 22.34
N ALA A 97 -17.14 4.32 23.42
CA ALA A 97 -16.00 3.40 23.48
C ALA A 97 -16.41 2.17 24.27
N GLU A 98 -16.22 0.99 23.69
CA GLU A 98 -16.55 -0.30 24.29
C GLU A 98 -15.58 -1.39 23.80
N ASN A 99 -15.55 -2.53 24.49
CA ASN A 99 -14.81 -3.70 24.02
C ASN A 99 -15.75 -4.60 23.22
N LEU A 100 -15.38 -4.91 21.97
CA LEU A 100 -16.17 -5.77 21.09
C LEU A 100 -15.46 -7.13 20.87
N PRO A 101 -16.22 -8.22 20.68
CA PRO A 101 -15.68 -9.58 20.48
C PRO A 101 -15.12 -9.77 19.06
N PHE A 102 -13.95 -9.23 18.80
CA PHE A 102 -13.29 -9.32 17.50
C PHE A 102 -12.61 -10.67 17.29
N SER A 103 -12.61 -11.14 16.05
CA SER A 103 -11.85 -12.31 15.61
C SER A 103 -10.39 -11.92 15.36
N VAL A 104 -9.47 -12.61 16.02
CA VAL A 104 -8.02 -12.42 15.95
C VAL A 104 -7.39 -13.71 15.44
N LYS A 105 -6.66 -13.63 14.32
CA LYS A 105 -5.90 -14.77 13.79
C LYS A 105 -4.62 -14.97 14.59
N GLY A 106 -4.52 -16.10 15.30
CA GLY A 106 -3.28 -16.63 15.83
C GLY A 106 -2.46 -17.36 14.75
N LYS A 107 -1.31 -17.92 15.14
CA LYS A 107 -0.42 -18.66 14.22
C LYS A 107 -1.05 -19.94 13.66
N THR A 108 -1.92 -20.58 14.44
CA THR A 108 -2.54 -21.88 14.10
C THR A 108 -4.06 -21.87 14.17
N ASP A 109 -4.67 -20.94 14.93
CA ASP A 109 -6.13 -20.88 15.10
C ASP A 109 -6.66 -19.44 15.19
N SER A 110 -7.95 -19.27 14.88
CA SER A 110 -8.65 -18.00 15.05
C SER A 110 -9.35 -17.96 16.42
N THR A 111 -9.06 -16.94 17.22
CA THR A 111 -9.67 -16.76 18.55
C THR A 111 -10.53 -15.51 18.58
N VAL A 112 -11.59 -15.50 19.41
CA VAL A 112 -12.38 -14.30 19.67
C VAL A 112 -11.83 -13.61 20.92
N GLN A 113 -11.56 -12.30 20.83
CA GLN A 113 -11.03 -11.50 21.92
C GLN A 113 -11.84 -10.20 22.07
N LEU A 114 -12.06 -9.77 23.31
CA LEU A 114 -12.65 -8.47 23.61
C LEU A 114 -11.59 -7.37 23.43
N LEU A 115 -11.69 -6.61 22.35
CA LEU A 115 -10.73 -5.55 22.00
C LEU A 115 -11.43 -4.19 21.86
N PRO A 116 -10.72 -3.08 22.14
CA PRO A 116 -11.32 -1.76 22.16
C PRO A 116 -11.81 -1.32 20.77
N CYS A 117 -13.01 -0.75 20.77
CA CYS A 117 -13.65 -0.08 19.65
C CYS A 117 -14.15 1.29 20.12
N ALA A 118 -13.81 2.35 19.39
CA ALA A 118 -14.34 3.68 19.64
C ALA A 118 -15.00 4.21 18.36
N TYR A 119 -16.19 4.79 18.48
CA TYR A 119 -17.01 5.12 17.33
C TYR A 119 -18.00 6.24 17.64
N VAL A 120 -18.45 6.96 16.61
CA VAL A 120 -19.56 7.92 16.69
C VAL A 120 -20.88 7.16 16.61
N GLU A 121 -21.88 7.54 17.40
CA GLU A 121 -23.19 6.88 17.36
C GLU A 121 -23.94 7.11 16.04
N SER A 122 -23.86 8.34 15.53
CA SER A 122 -24.53 8.78 14.30
C SER A 122 -23.49 9.37 13.35
N LEU A 123 -23.25 8.68 12.24
CA LEU A 123 -22.39 9.15 11.15
C LEU A 123 -23.02 10.39 10.48
N LYS A 124 -24.35 10.43 10.39
CA LYS A 124 -25.08 11.58 9.85
C LYS A 124 -24.80 12.84 10.66
N ASP A 125 -24.99 12.79 11.98
CA ASP A 125 -24.77 13.95 12.84
C ASP A 125 -23.30 14.40 12.80
N ALA A 126 -22.36 13.44 12.75
CA ALA A 126 -20.95 13.74 12.62
C ALA A 126 -20.60 14.46 11.31
N ILE A 127 -21.22 14.08 10.18
CA ILE A 127 -21.04 14.75 8.89
C ILE A 127 -21.67 16.14 8.89
N PHE A 128 -22.91 16.27 9.39
CA PHE A 128 -23.65 17.54 9.41
C PHE A 128 -22.99 18.57 10.33
N ASP A 129 -22.52 18.15 11.51
CA ASP A 129 -21.73 18.99 12.40
C ASP A 129 -20.40 19.43 11.73
N ASN A 130 -19.74 18.53 11.01
CA ASN A 130 -18.52 18.87 10.27
C ASN A 130 -18.81 19.91 9.18
N LEU A 131 -19.88 19.73 8.39
CA LEU A 131 -20.32 20.71 7.39
C LEU A 131 -20.58 22.08 8.01
N GLN A 132 -21.32 22.13 9.12
CA GLN A 132 -21.61 23.38 9.82
C GLN A 132 -20.34 24.10 10.29
N ARG A 133 -19.36 23.35 10.81
CA ARG A 133 -18.06 23.90 11.23
C ARG A 133 -17.25 24.39 10.04
N LYS A 134 -17.22 23.66 8.93
CA LYS A 134 -16.46 24.03 7.72
C LYS A 134 -17.06 25.23 7.01
N GLU A 135 -18.39 25.37 7.02
CA GLU A 135 -19.11 26.55 6.56
C GLU A 135 -18.80 27.76 7.44
N LYS A 136 -18.90 27.62 8.77
CA LYS A 136 -18.56 28.72 9.70
C LYS A 136 -17.12 29.22 9.53
N ALA A 137 -16.22 28.32 9.14
CA ALA A 137 -14.83 28.65 8.86
C ALA A 137 -14.58 29.17 7.43
N ASN A 138 -15.62 29.28 6.58
CA ASN A 138 -15.54 29.66 5.17
C ASN A 138 -14.52 28.82 4.38
N THR A 139 -14.52 27.51 4.61
CA THR A 139 -13.53 26.63 3.98
C THR A 139 -14.12 25.62 2.99
N LEU A 140 -15.42 25.71 2.71
CA LEU A 140 -16.09 24.91 1.68
C LEU A 140 -15.88 25.53 0.31
N THR A 141 -15.74 24.69 -0.72
CA THR A 141 -15.51 25.11 -2.11
C THR A 141 -16.41 24.32 -3.07
N TRP A 142 -16.75 24.93 -4.20
CA TRP A 142 -17.60 24.32 -5.25
C TRP A 142 -16.81 23.92 -6.51
N HIS A 143 -15.47 23.98 -6.44
CA HIS A 143 -14.54 23.52 -7.48
C HIS A 143 -14.88 24.02 -8.89
N ASP A 144 -15.30 25.29 -9.00
CA ASP A 144 -15.66 25.93 -10.27
C ASP A 144 -16.70 25.13 -11.10
N GLY A 145 -17.61 24.43 -10.41
CA GLY A 145 -18.66 23.62 -11.03
C GLY A 145 -18.24 22.19 -11.39
N ASN A 146 -16.99 21.78 -11.13
CA ASN A 146 -16.56 20.38 -11.29
C ASN A 146 -17.29 19.43 -10.34
N ILE A 147 -17.67 19.94 -9.17
CA ILE A 147 -18.68 19.30 -8.33
C ILE A 147 -19.99 20.04 -8.63
N PRO A 148 -21.09 19.33 -8.97
CA PRO A 148 -22.42 19.92 -9.07
C PRO A 148 -22.82 20.65 -7.77
N GLU A 149 -23.99 21.30 -7.72
CA GLU A 149 -24.47 21.95 -6.49
C GLU A 149 -24.92 20.95 -5.38
N GLU A 150 -24.13 19.91 -5.16
CA GLU A 150 -24.27 18.84 -4.19
C GLU A 150 -23.08 18.84 -3.23
N ILE A 151 -23.29 18.27 -2.05
CA ILE A 151 -22.22 17.96 -1.10
C ILE A 151 -21.76 16.53 -1.36
N TRP A 152 -20.50 16.38 -1.76
CA TRP A 152 -19.89 15.08 -1.94
C TRP A 152 -19.11 14.69 -0.69
N VAL A 153 -19.38 13.50 -0.16
CA VAL A 153 -18.69 12.96 1.02
C VAL A 153 -18.10 11.62 0.67
N LYS A 154 -16.79 11.49 0.84
CA LYS A 154 -16.08 10.22 0.71
C LYS A 154 -16.05 9.52 2.07
N ILE A 155 -16.40 8.24 2.09
CA ILE A 155 -16.26 7.34 3.24
C ILE A 155 -15.28 6.22 2.88
N GLY A 156 -14.46 5.79 3.82
CA GLY A 156 -13.49 4.74 3.55
C GLY A 156 -12.84 4.16 4.79
N GLY A 157 -12.15 3.05 4.56
CA GLY A 157 -11.45 2.28 5.58
C GLY A 157 -9.96 2.17 5.28
N ASP A 158 -9.14 2.17 6.33
CA ASP A 158 -7.71 1.92 6.23
C ASP A 158 -7.22 1.05 7.40
N HIS A 159 -6.45 0.02 7.08
CA HIS A 159 -5.80 -0.83 8.07
C HIS A 159 -4.36 -0.38 8.28
N GLY A 160 -4.04 0.09 9.48
CA GLY A 160 -2.73 0.62 9.81
C GLY A 160 -2.24 0.12 11.17
N GLY A 161 -1.14 -0.65 11.14
CA GLY A 161 -0.58 -1.28 12.33
C GLY A 161 -1.54 -2.30 12.92
N PRO A 162 -1.84 -2.28 14.24
CA PRO A 162 -2.77 -3.21 14.85
C PRO A 162 -4.25 -2.77 14.72
N SER A 163 -4.50 -1.58 14.18
CA SER A 163 -5.81 -0.92 14.20
C SER A 163 -6.38 -0.73 12.80
N PHE A 164 -7.70 -0.85 12.70
CA PHE A 164 -8.46 -0.42 11.53
C PHE A 164 -9.24 0.86 11.84
N LYS A 165 -9.33 1.76 10.85
CA LYS A 165 -10.00 3.05 10.99
C LYS A 165 -10.97 3.27 9.83
N MET A 166 -12.20 3.64 10.16
CA MET A 166 -13.16 4.21 9.22
C MET A 166 -13.12 5.73 9.32
N ALA A 167 -13.07 6.40 8.17
CA ALA A 167 -13.06 7.85 8.09
C ALA A 167 -13.97 8.38 6.99
N PHE A 168 -14.36 9.65 7.14
CA PHE A 168 -15.00 10.40 6.08
C PHE A 168 -14.22 11.69 5.74
N GLN A 169 -14.41 12.17 4.52
CA GLN A 169 -13.83 13.39 3.97
C GLN A 169 -14.90 14.14 3.17
N ILE A 170 -15.10 15.42 3.47
CA ILE A 170 -15.94 16.31 2.63
C ILE A 170 -15.11 16.69 1.41
N LEU A 171 -15.63 16.41 0.21
CA LEU A 171 -14.91 16.64 -1.04
C LEU A 171 -15.02 18.09 -1.53
N ASN A 172 -16.02 18.85 -1.08
CA ASN A 172 -16.20 20.30 -1.30
C ASN A 172 -15.16 21.13 -0.53
N LYS A 173 -13.87 20.83 -0.74
CA LYS A 173 -12.69 21.41 -0.10
C LYS A 173 -11.59 21.53 -1.14
N GLU A 174 -10.74 22.56 -1.06
CA GLU A 174 -9.58 22.72 -1.95
C GLU A 174 -8.62 21.51 -1.94
N HIS A 175 -8.38 20.93 -0.77
CA HIS A 175 -7.51 19.76 -0.59
C HIS A 175 -8.24 18.63 0.17
N PRO A 176 -9.19 17.95 -0.48
CA PRO A 176 -10.09 17.03 0.22
C PRO A 176 -9.37 15.80 0.78
N ASN A 177 -8.31 15.34 0.11
CA ASN A 177 -7.52 14.19 0.52
C ASN A 177 -6.45 14.52 1.60
N SER A 178 -6.39 15.75 2.10
CA SER A 178 -5.46 16.11 3.17
C SER A 178 -5.82 15.40 4.48
N LYS A 179 -4.80 15.00 5.27
CA LYS A 179 -4.99 14.44 6.61
C LYS A 179 -5.82 15.35 7.53
N PHE A 180 -5.72 16.67 7.35
CA PHE A 180 -6.47 17.67 8.13
C PHE A 180 -7.95 17.77 7.75
N ASN A 181 -8.36 17.17 6.64
CA ASN A 181 -9.76 17.08 6.20
C ASN A 181 -10.33 15.66 6.36
N THR A 182 -9.59 14.77 7.03
CA THR A 182 -10.01 13.38 7.29
C THR A 182 -10.53 13.26 8.71
N THR A 183 -11.79 12.84 8.86
CA THR A 183 -12.42 12.65 10.16
C THR A 183 -12.65 11.18 10.42
N VAL A 184 -11.99 10.63 11.45
CA VAL A 184 -12.21 9.24 11.88
C VAL A 184 -13.51 9.16 12.67
N PHE A 185 -14.38 8.22 12.30
CA PHE A 185 -15.68 8.03 12.94
C PHE A 185 -15.84 6.65 13.59
N CYS A 186 -14.98 5.69 13.25
CA CYS A 186 -14.90 4.40 13.93
C CYS A 186 -13.46 3.88 13.87
N ILE A 187 -12.96 3.35 14.99
CA ILE A 187 -11.63 2.77 15.11
C ILE A 187 -11.70 1.55 16.02
N PHE A 188 -11.05 0.46 15.62
CA PHE A 188 -10.93 -0.73 16.45
C PHE A 188 -9.58 -1.42 16.28
N ASN A 189 -9.17 -2.16 17.31
CA ASN A 189 -7.87 -2.82 17.37
C ASN A 189 -7.94 -4.28 16.89
N ALA A 190 -8.31 -4.50 15.62
CA ALA A 190 -8.34 -5.83 15.02
C ALA A 190 -8.10 -5.76 13.50
N LYS A 191 -7.90 -6.92 12.88
CA LYS A 191 -7.81 -7.02 11.41
C LYS A 191 -9.14 -6.63 10.76
N ASP A 192 -9.07 -6.07 9.58
CA ASP A 192 -10.16 -5.69 8.68
C ASP A 192 -10.90 -6.89 8.05
N SER A 193 -11.06 -7.99 8.80
CA SER A 193 -11.86 -9.12 8.31
C SER A 193 -13.33 -8.72 8.17
N ARG A 194 -14.05 -9.37 7.25
CA ARG A 194 -15.48 -9.12 6.99
C ARG A 194 -16.32 -9.17 8.27
N GLU A 195 -16.02 -10.11 9.16
CA GLU A 195 -16.68 -10.33 10.45
C GLU A 195 -16.45 -9.16 11.40
N ASN A 196 -15.19 -8.74 11.54
CA ASN A 196 -14.80 -7.62 12.40
C ASN A 196 -15.38 -6.29 11.89
N LEU A 197 -15.34 -6.09 10.57
CA LEU A 197 -15.95 -4.92 9.93
C LEU A 197 -17.46 -4.90 10.19
N ASN A 198 -18.19 -5.98 9.92
CA ASN A 198 -19.63 -6.05 10.21
C ASN A 198 -19.95 -5.77 11.68
N LEU A 199 -19.18 -6.36 12.61
CA LEU A 199 -19.37 -6.14 14.05
C LEU A 199 -19.19 -4.67 14.43
N ALA A 200 -18.15 -4.01 13.90
CA ALA A 200 -17.87 -2.62 14.23
C ALA A 200 -18.81 -1.63 13.53
N THR A 201 -19.17 -1.89 12.26
CA THR A 201 -19.71 -0.87 11.36
C THR A 201 -21.17 -1.09 10.92
N SER A 202 -21.78 -2.26 11.16
CA SER A 202 -23.17 -2.54 10.74
C SER A 202 -24.19 -1.52 11.25
N ARG A 203 -23.90 -0.86 12.38
CA ARG A 203 -24.70 0.24 12.93
C ARG A 203 -24.91 1.42 11.96
N TYR A 204 -24.02 1.61 10.98
CA TYR A 204 -24.08 2.72 10.03
C TYR A 204 -24.89 2.42 8.77
N SER A 205 -25.45 1.21 8.62
CA SER A 205 -26.21 0.86 7.42
C SER A 205 -27.44 1.77 7.23
N ALA A 206 -28.16 2.07 8.32
CA ALA A 206 -29.28 3.01 8.27
C ALA A 206 -28.80 4.44 7.99
N ASP A 207 -27.72 4.89 8.64
CA ASP A 207 -27.16 6.22 8.42
C ASP A 207 -26.74 6.45 6.96
N ILE A 208 -26.10 5.47 6.33
CA ILE A 208 -25.66 5.58 4.93
C ILE A 208 -26.84 5.75 3.98
N GLN A 209 -27.96 5.04 4.23
CA GLN A 209 -29.19 5.21 3.45
C GLN A 209 -29.83 6.58 3.70
N ASP A 210 -29.93 6.99 4.97
CA ASP A 210 -30.53 8.26 5.38
C ASP A 210 -29.73 9.47 4.87
N ILE A 211 -28.39 9.43 4.93
CA ILE A 211 -27.52 10.50 4.45
C ILE A 211 -27.73 10.73 2.95
N GLN A 212 -27.81 9.66 2.13
CA GLN A 212 -28.02 9.78 0.68
C GLN A 212 -29.39 10.36 0.31
N GLN A 213 -30.36 10.29 1.20
CA GLN A 213 -31.70 10.87 1.02
C GLN A 213 -31.84 12.25 1.66
N SER A 214 -30.87 12.63 2.49
CA SER A 214 -30.90 13.86 3.26
C SER A 214 -30.41 15.06 2.44
N LYS A 215 -30.83 16.24 2.88
CA LYS A 215 -30.30 17.53 2.41
C LYS A 215 -29.65 18.27 3.56
N TRP A 216 -28.55 18.93 3.27
CA TRP A 216 -27.91 19.87 4.19
C TRP A 216 -28.32 21.30 3.84
N LYS A 217 -28.74 22.06 4.84
CA LYS A 217 -29.13 23.47 4.70
C LYS A 217 -27.96 24.36 5.09
N CYS A 218 -27.49 25.17 4.15
CA CYS A 218 -26.41 26.13 4.38
C CYS A 218 -26.93 27.36 5.15
N LYS A 219 -26.02 28.22 5.60
CA LYS A 219 -26.28 29.48 6.32
C LYS A 219 -27.14 30.46 5.52
N GLU A 220 -27.05 30.42 4.19
CA GLU A 220 -27.87 31.23 3.27
C GLU A 220 -29.28 30.66 3.07
N GLY A 221 -29.56 29.50 3.69
CA GLY A 221 -30.84 28.82 3.62
C GLY A 221 -31.03 27.94 2.39
N LYS A 222 -30.04 27.85 1.49
CA LYS A 222 -30.03 26.93 0.35
C LYS A 222 -29.82 25.49 0.83
N GLU A 223 -30.55 24.57 0.21
CA GLU A 223 -30.42 23.14 0.49
C GLU A 223 -29.58 22.45 -0.58
N HIS A 224 -28.69 21.57 -0.13
CA HIS A 224 -27.83 20.76 -0.99
C HIS A 224 -28.06 19.28 -0.69
N SER A 225 -28.24 18.46 -1.73
CA SER A 225 -28.23 17.00 -1.59
C SER A 225 -26.85 16.51 -1.16
N ILE A 226 -26.81 15.39 -0.45
CA ILE A 226 -25.55 14.74 -0.08
C ILE A 226 -25.37 13.47 -0.90
N ARG A 227 -24.22 13.35 -1.56
CA ARG A 227 -23.82 12.15 -2.30
C ARG A 227 -22.63 11.49 -1.62
N LEU A 228 -22.77 10.20 -1.32
CA LEU A 228 -21.71 9.42 -0.70
C LEU A 228 -20.84 8.76 -1.77
N PHE A 229 -19.56 8.64 -1.49
CA PHE A 229 -18.61 7.90 -2.31
C PHE A 229 -17.78 6.97 -1.44
N VAL A 230 -17.59 5.72 -1.88
CA VAL A 230 -16.76 4.76 -1.14
C VAL A 230 -15.33 4.80 -1.66
N SER A 231 -14.37 4.69 -0.75
CA SER A 231 -12.94 4.63 -1.08
C SER A 231 -12.20 3.69 -0.13
N GLY A 232 -11.09 3.15 -0.60
CA GLY A 232 -10.19 2.29 0.17
C GLY A 232 -9.24 1.58 -0.78
N ASP A 233 -8.39 0.71 -0.25
CA ASP A 233 -7.65 -0.20 -1.11
C ASP A 233 -8.58 -1.22 -1.79
N TYR A 234 -8.06 -1.92 -2.80
CA TYR A 234 -8.89 -2.84 -3.58
C TYR A 234 -9.40 -4.04 -2.76
N ALA A 235 -8.62 -4.52 -1.80
CA ALA A 235 -9.02 -5.66 -0.97
C ALA A 235 -10.18 -5.28 -0.06
N TYR A 236 -10.12 -4.10 0.55
CA TYR A 236 -11.18 -3.51 1.35
C TYR A 236 -12.46 -3.29 0.52
N LEU A 237 -12.34 -2.75 -0.69
CA LEU A 237 -13.48 -2.59 -1.60
C LEU A 237 -14.10 -3.94 -1.96
N CYS A 238 -13.29 -4.98 -2.23
CA CYS A 238 -13.82 -6.33 -2.44
C CYS A 238 -14.58 -6.85 -1.21
N LEU A 239 -14.10 -6.60 0.01
CA LEU A 239 -14.81 -6.98 1.23
C LEU A 239 -16.15 -6.24 1.37
N TRP A 240 -16.18 -4.94 1.08
CA TRP A 240 -17.38 -4.11 1.12
C TRP A 240 -18.46 -4.65 0.16
N TYR A 241 -18.07 -4.98 -1.07
CA TYR A 241 -18.97 -5.45 -2.12
C TYR A 241 -19.12 -6.98 -2.18
N GLY A 242 -18.52 -7.71 -1.25
CA GLY A 242 -18.67 -9.15 -1.10
C GLY A 242 -18.01 -9.99 -2.21
N LEU A 243 -16.97 -9.46 -2.85
CA LEU A 243 -16.17 -10.17 -3.85
C LEU A 243 -15.03 -10.97 -3.19
N SER A 244 -14.64 -12.08 -3.83
CA SER A 244 -13.53 -12.93 -3.35
C SER A 244 -12.12 -12.34 -3.53
N GLY A 245 -11.99 -11.16 -4.16
CA GLY A 245 -10.73 -10.42 -4.30
C GLY A 245 -10.15 -10.41 -5.72
N ALA A 246 -8.98 -9.79 -5.86
CA ALA A 246 -8.32 -9.52 -7.15
C ALA A 246 -7.83 -10.77 -7.91
N CYS A 247 -7.67 -11.90 -7.23
CA CYS A 247 -7.19 -13.14 -7.84
C CYS A 247 -8.31 -14.00 -8.47
N GLY A 248 -9.57 -13.53 -8.42
CA GLY A 248 -10.71 -14.22 -9.01
C GLY A 248 -10.70 -14.24 -10.54
N THR A 249 -11.48 -15.14 -11.15
CA THR A 249 -11.65 -15.23 -12.60
C THR A 249 -12.26 -13.96 -13.18
N SER A 250 -13.23 -13.35 -12.50
CA SER A 250 -13.77 -12.02 -12.83
C SER A 250 -13.33 -11.01 -11.78
N PRO A 251 -12.09 -10.48 -11.86
CA PRO A 251 -11.47 -9.79 -10.75
C PRO A 251 -12.02 -8.39 -10.54
N CYS A 252 -12.62 -7.75 -11.54
CA CYS A 252 -13.02 -6.34 -11.53
C CYS A 252 -14.27 -6.08 -10.69
N LEU A 253 -14.23 -5.02 -9.88
CA LEU A 253 -15.36 -4.52 -9.09
C LEU A 253 -16.42 -3.81 -9.95
N TRP A 254 -16.01 -3.16 -11.03
CA TRP A 254 -16.90 -2.32 -11.83
C TRP A 254 -17.60 -3.07 -12.97
N CYS A 255 -17.05 -4.20 -13.43
CA CYS A 255 -17.59 -4.93 -14.58
C CYS A 255 -17.32 -6.44 -14.49
N TYR A 256 -17.83 -7.18 -15.48
CA TYR A 256 -17.75 -8.64 -15.55
C TYR A 256 -16.51 -9.20 -16.25
N VAL A 257 -15.53 -8.35 -16.58
CA VAL A 257 -14.31 -8.76 -17.30
C VAL A 257 -13.60 -9.91 -16.59
N THR A 258 -13.16 -10.88 -17.36
CA THR A 258 -12.38 -12.03 -16.89
C THR A 258 -10.88 -11.81 -17.01
N GLN A 259 -10.08 -12.57 -16.27
CA GLN A 259 -8.62 -12.51 -16.39
C GLN A 259 -8.11 -12.89 -17.79
N GLU A 260 -8.84 -13.75 -18.51
CA GLU A 260 -8.49 -14.15 -19.87
C GLU A 260 -8.73 -12.97 -20.84
N GLU A 261 -9.89 -12.32 -20.75
CA GLU A 261 -10.21 -11.12 -21.54
C GLU A 261 -9.26 -9.95 -21.26
N ILE A 262 -8.78 -9.77 -20.01
CA ILE A 262 -7.77 -8.73 -19.69
C ILE A 262 -6.45 -8.98 -20.43
N LYS A 263 -6.09 -10.24 -20.67
CA LYS A 263 -4.83 -10.62 -21.34
C LYS A 263 -4.94 -10.53 -22.86
N ASP A 264 -6.15 -10.60 -23.39
CA ASP A 264 -6.41 -10.47 -24.81
C ASP A 264 -6.45 -8.99 -25.24
N LYS A 265 -5.56 -8.64 -26.17
CA LYS A 265 -5.44 -7.27 -26.69
C LYS A 265 -6.66 -6.85 -27.51
N ASP A 266 -7.35 -7.81 -28.13
CA ASP A 266 -8.53 -7.54 -28.97
C ASP A 266 -9.82 -7.43 -28.12
N SER A 267 -9.87 -8.13 -26.98
CA SER A 267 -10.96 -8.07 -25.99
C SER A 267 -11.12 -6.71 -25.31
N CYS A 268 -10.09 -5.84 -25.32
CA CYS A 268 -10.18 -4.47 -24.80
C CYS A 268 -11.25 -3.61 -25.51
N ARG A 269 -11.82 -4.08 -26.63
CA ARG A 269 -12.86 -3.38 -27.41
C ARG A 269 -14.29 -3.86 -27.12
N LEU A 270 -14.48 -4.87 -26.28
CA LEU A 270 -15.80 -5.39 -25.96
C LEU A 270 -16.53 -4.47 -24.97
N GLN A 271 -17.82 -4.20 -25.21
CA GLN A 271 -18.70 -3.55 -24.24
C GLN A 271 -19.01 -4.53 -23.11
N ILE A 272 -18.14 -4.55 -22.08
CA ILE A 272 -18.32 -5.42 -20.92
C ILE A 272 -19.39 -4.81 -20.01
N PRO A 273 -20.43 -5.56 -19.62
CA PRO A 273 -21.48 -5.04 -18.75
C PRO A 273 -20.93 -4.56 -17.40
N ALA A 274 -21.46 -3.43 -16.93
CA ALA A 274 -21.16 -2.93 -15.59
C ALA A 274 -21.84 -3.81 -14.52
N ARG A 275 -21.20 -3.90 -13.35
CA ARG A 275 -21.82 -4.47 -12.16
C ARG A 275 -22.72 -3.43 -11.50
N THR A 276 -23.78 -3.91 -10.86
CA THR A 276 -24.65 -3.11 -9.98
C THR A 276 -24.85 -3.83 -8.66
N LEU A 277 -25.47 -3.16 -7.67
CA LEU A 277 -25.80 -3.81 -6.40
C LEU A 277 -26.76 -4.99 -6.61
N GLU A 278 -27.73 -4.84 -7.51
CA GLU A 278 -28.70 -5.88 -7.87
C GLU A 278 -28.01 -7.05 -8.57
N SER A 279 -27.07 -6.77 -9.47
CA SER A 279 -26.34 -7.80 -10.20
C SER A 279 -25.46 -8.62 -9.25
N LEU A 280 -24.78 -7.97 -8.29
CA LEU A 280 -24.02 -8.62 -7.23
C LEU A 280 -24.90 -9.46 -6.30
N ALA A 281 -26.06 -8.93 -5.89
CA ALA A 281 -27.01 -9.65 -5.04
C ALA A 281 -27.50 -10.94 -5.73
N ARG A 282 -27.85 -10.86 -7.02
CA ARG A 282 -28.24 -12.01 -7.83
C ARG A 282 -27.11 -13.03 -7.96
N ASP A 283 -25.89 -12.59 -8.27
CA ASP A 283 -24.73 -13.49 -8.41
C ASP A 283 -24.43 -14.21 -7.07
N HIS A 284 -24.49 -13.49 -5.96
CA HIS A 284 -24.32 -14.06 -4.62
C HIS A 284 -25.44 -15.06 -4.28
N GLN A 285 -26.69 -14.77 -4.63
CA GLN A 285 -27.81 -15.70 -4.42
C GLN A 285 -27.60 -16.99 -5.22
N ARG A 286 -27.16 -16.90 -6.48
CA ARG A 286 -26.82 -18.06 -7.30
C ARG A 286 -25.65 -18.85 -6.71
N PHE A 287 -24.63 -18.18 -6.19
CA PHE A 287 -23.52 -18.82 -5.48
C PHE A 287 -23.99 -19.64 -4.28
N LEU A 288 -24.99 -19.16 -3.52
CA LEU A 288 -25.56 -19.90 -2.39
C LEU A 288 -26.43 -21.08 -2.85
N VAL A 289 -27.32 -20.86 -3.82
CA VAL A 289 -28.33 -21.86 -4.24
C VAL A 289 -27.75 -22.91 -5.18
N GLU A 290 -27.09 -22.49 -6.26
CA GLU A 290 -26.52 -23.39 -7.28
C GLU A 290 -25.13 -23.88 -6.85
N GLY A 291 -24.31 -22.98 -6.28
CA GLY A 291 -22.92 -23.27 -5.90
C GLY A 291 -22.75 -23.89 -4.51
N GLY A 292 -23.82 -23.96 -3.72
CA GLY A 292 -23.82 -24.46 -2.34
C GLY A 292 -22.88 -23.69 -1.41
N GLY A 293 -22.56 -22.43 -1.73
CA GLY A 293 -21.65 -21.59 -0.93
C GLY A 293 -20.18 -22.04 -0.93
N LYS A 294 -19.77 -22.95 -1.83
CA LYS A 294 -18.41 -23.50 -1.85
C LYS A 294 -17.45 -22.55 -2.57
N LEU A 295 -16.47 -21.99 -1.85
CA LEU A 295 -15.50 -21.03 -2.42
C LEU A 295 -14.77 -21.54 -3.67
N LYS A 296 -14.53 -22.86 -3.79
CA LYS A 296 -13.89 -23.48 -4.97
C LYS A 296 -14.65 -23.23 -6.28
N VAL A 297 -15.97 -23.03 -6.22
CA VAL A 297 -16.82 -22.76 -7.40
C VAL A 297 -17.21 -21.29 -7.54
N ALA A 298 -16.72 -20.39 -6.66
CA ALA A 298 -17.06 -18.96 -6.69
C ALA A 298 -16.76 -18.27 -8.04
N LYS A 299 -15.78 -18.79 -8.79
CA LYS A 299 -15.46 -18.32 -10.15
C LYS A 299 -16.61 -18.47 -11.15
N LEU A 300 -17.53 -19.42 -10.95
CA LEU A 300 -18.70 -19.63 -11.81
C LEU A 300 -19.81 -18.61 -11.54
N TYR A 301 -19.70 -17.84 -10.46
CA TYR A 301 -20.69 -16.87 -9.99
C TYR A 301 -20.07 -15.48 -9.90
N HIS A 302 -19.20 -15.15 -10.86
CA HIS A 302 -18.54 -13.85 -10.98
C HIS A 302 -17.87 -13.38 -9.69
N ASN A 303 -17.37 -14.32 -8.89
CA ASN A 303 -16.63 -14.08 -7.66
C ASN A 303 -17.43 -13.37 -6.53
N ALA A 304 -18.76 -13.28 -6.63
CA ALA A 304 -19.64 -12.74 -5.59
C ALA A 304 -19.94 -13.80 -4.51
N ILE A 305 -19.30 -13.67 -3.35
CA ILE A 305 -19.29 -14.71 -2.28
C ILE A 305 -19.97 -14.27 -0.97
N LYS A 306 -20.30 -12.98 -0.85
CA LYS A 306 -20.97 -12.39 0.31
C LYS A 306 -21.92 -11.29 -0.15
N PRO A 307 -22.92 -10.91 0.66
CA PRO A 307 -23.72 -9.71 0.38
C PRO A 307 -22.88 -8.45 0.54
N VAL A 308 -23.35 -7.35 -0.05
CA VAL A 308 -22.76 -6.01 0.11
C VAL A 308 -22.94 -5.54 1.57
N MET A 309 -21.98 -4.78 2.10
CA MET A 309 -22.02 -4.23 3.47
C MET A 309 -22.99 -3.07 3.62
N PHE A 310 -22.93 -2.16 2.67
CA PHE A 310 -23.63 -0.89 2.69
C PHE A 310 -24.06 -0.54 1.28
N ASP A 311 -25.28 -0.04 1.14
CA ASP A 311 -25.92 0.24 -0.15
C ASP A 311 -25.41 1.56 -0.75
N VAL A 312 -24.14 1.55 -1.16
CA VAL A 312 -23.55 2.61 -1.98
C VAL A 312 -23.33 2.06 -3.40
N PRO A 313 -23.98 2.65 -4.42
CA PRO A 313 -23.84 2.22 -5.81
C PRO A 313 -22.40 2.10 -6.30
N ILE A 314 -22.14 1.17 -7.24
CA ILE A 314 -20.78 0.86 -7.72
C ILE A 314 -20.17 2.03 -8.52
N ASP A 315 -21.01 2.83 -9.20
CA ASP A 315 -20.60 4.07 -9.87
C ASP A 315 -20.20 5.18 -8.89
N GLN A 316 -20.45 4.99 -7.59
CA GLN A 316 -20.01 5.87 -6.50
C GLN A 316 -18.76 5.32 -5.77
N VAL A 317 -18.07 4.33 -6.35
CA VAL A 317 -16.80 3.84 -5.84
C VAL A 317 -15.65 4.61 -6.48
N ILE A 318 -14.83 5.25 -5.64
CA ILE A 318 -13.63 5.94 -6.07
C ILE A 318 -12.56 4.90 -6.39
N VAL A 319 -12.08 4.94 -7.64
CA VAL A 319 -10.96 4.13 -8.11
C VAL A 319 -9.73 4.38 -7.23
N PRO A 320 -9.06 3.33 -6.71
CA PRO A 320 -7.94 3.47 -5.77
C PRO A 320 -6.65 3.90 -6.48
N GLY A 321 -6.61 5.16 -6.94
CA GLY A 321 -5.55 5.70 -7.80
C GLY A 321 -4.14 5.50 -7.24
N LEU A 322 -3.95 5.72 -5.93
CA LEU A 322 -2.66 5.48 -5.27
C LEU A 322 -2.18 4.02 -5.44
N HIS A 323 -3.06 3.05 -5.19
CA HIS A 323 -2.73 1.62 -5.30
C HIS A 323 -2.54 1.18 -6.75
N ILE A 324 -3.25 1.81 -7.70
CA ILE A 324 -3.02 1.60 -9.13
C ILE A 324 -1.62 2.09 -9.53
N SER A 325 -1.25 3.32 -9.14
CA SER A 325 0.07 3.88 -9.42
C SER A 325 1.19 3.01 -8.81
N LEU A 326 1.02 2.57 -7.56
CA LEU A 326 1.93 1.62 -6.91
C LEU A 326 2.06 0.31 -7.68
N GLY A 327 0.94 -0.26 -8.12
CA GLY A 327 0.90 -1.50 -8.89
C GLY A 327 1.55 -1.39 -10.27
N ILE A 328 1.29 -0.29 -10.99
CA ILE A 328 1.92 0.00 -12.29
C ILE A 328 3.43 0.13 -12.12
N TYR A 329 3.87 0.95 -11.16
CA TYR A 329 5.29 1.17 -10.91
C TYR A 329 5.99 -0.15 -10.56
N LEU A 330 5.42 -0.95 -9.65
CA LEU A 330 5.97 -2.26 -9.29
C LEU A 330 6.04 -3.21 -10.49
N LYS A 331 5.03 -3.21 -11.37
CA LYS A 331 5.02 -4.04 -12.58
C LYS A 331 6.12 -3.62 -13.54
N LEU A 332 6.25 -2.32 -13.83
CA LEU A 332 7.28 -1.79 -14.73
C LEU A 332 8.68 -2.04 -14.16
N PHE A 333 8.86 -1.84 -12.85
CA PHE A 333 10.11 -2.15 -12.17
C PHE A 333 10.49 -3.62 -12.30
N LYS A 334 9.56 -4.55 -12.06
CA LYS A 334 9.82 -5.99 -12.21
C LYS A 334 10.13 -6.39 -13.65
N LEU A 335 9.51 -5.74 -14.63
CA LEU A 335 9.85 -5.96 -16.04
C LEU A 335 11.28 -5.51 -16.34
N MET A 336 11.66 -4.30 -15.92
CA MET A 336 13.03 -3.80 -16.06
C MET A 336 14.04 -4.72 -15.36
N GLU A 337 13.76 -5.14 -14.13
CA GLU A 337 14.63 -6.04 -13.37
C GLU A 337 14.77 -7.41 -14.04
N ASN A 338 13.70 -7.95 -14.65
CA ASN A 338 13.76 -9.18 -15.44
C ASN A 338 14.64 -9.00 -16.68
N GLU A 339 14.46 -7.93 -17.45
CA GLU A 339 15.26 -7.66 -18.65
C GLU A 339 16.75 -7.51 -18.32
N LEU A 340 17.08 -6.83 -17.21
CA LEU A 340 18.46 -6.71 -16.75
C LEU A 340 19.04 -8.06 -16.33
N HIS A 341 18.24 -8.90 -15.66
CA HIS A 341 18.65 -10.25 -15.31
C HIS A 341 18.88 -11.13 -16.55
N ASP A 342 18.05 -11.01 -17.59
CA ASP A 342 18.23 -11.72 -18.86
C ASP A 342 19.51 -11.30 -19.57
N ILE A 343 19.88 -10.01 -19.48
CA ILE A 343 21.17 -9.52 -20.00
C ILE A 343 22.32 -10.09 -19.16
N ASP A 344 22.23 -10.06 -17.83
CA ASP A 344 23.24 -10.65 -16.94
C ASP A 344 23.43 -12.16 -17.25
N TYR A 345 22.35 -12.89 -17.51
CA TYR A 345 22.41 -14.31 -17.89
C TYR A 345 23.06 -14.52 -19.27
N LYS A 346 22.76 -13.67 -20.26
CA LYS A 346 23.41 -13.72 -21.58
C LYS A 346 24.91 -13.44 -21.47
N LEU A 347 25.31 -12.47 -20.65
CA LEU A 347 26.72 -12.18 -20.39
C LEU A 347 27.42 -13.37 -19.72
N GLN A 348 26.75 -14.02 -18.76
CA GLN A 348 27.25 -15.24 -18.12
C GLN A 348 27.49 -16.35 -19.14
N SER A 349 26.53 -16.62 -20.03
CA SER A 349 26.67 -17.63 -21.09
C SER A 349 27.77 -17.28 -22.08
N TYR A 350 27.93 -15.99 -22.42
CA TYR A 350 29.03 -15.53 -23.26
C TYR A 350 30.40 -15.78 -22.61
N LEU A 351 30.54 -15.52 -21.30
CA LEU A 351 31.77 -15.81 -20.57
C LEU A 351 32.11 -17.31 -20.57
N ALA A 352 31.11 -18.18 -20.47
CA ALA A 352 31.33 -19.62 -20.58
C ALA A 352 31.86 -20.00 -21.96
N ALA A 353 31.27 -19.48 -23.04
CA ALA A 353 31.71 -19.74 -24.42
C ALA A 353 33.14 -19.26 -24.70
N VAL A 354 33.50 -18.05 -24.28
CA VAL A 354 34.87 -17.50 -24.45
C VAL A 354 35.92 -18.37 -23.75
N LEU A 355 35.57 -18.92 -22.58
CA LEU A 355 36.44 -19.85 -21.86
C LEU A 355 36.52 -21.25 -22.51
N GLU A 356 35.57 -21.62 -23.38
CA GLU A 356 35.63 -22.88 -24.16
C GLU A 356 36.48 -22.71 -25.41
N GLU A 357 36.34 -21.59 -26.10
CA GLU A 357 37.08 -21.28 -27.33
C GLU A 357 38.58 -21.04 -27.06
N GLY A 358 38.95 -20.76 -25.80
CA GLY A 358 40.35 -20.60 -25.38
C GLY A 358 40.95 -19.23 -25.70
N ASP A 359 40.11 -18.27 -26.10
CA ASP A 359 40.52 -16.91 -26.45
C ASP A 359 41.06 -16.12 -25.24
N ILE A 360 40.62 -16.45 -24.03
CA ILE A 360 41.02 -15.81 -22.78
C ILE A 360 41.19 -16.87 -21.69
N THR A 361 42.26 -16.77 -20.89
CA THR A 361 42.48 -17.70 -19.78
C THR A 361 41.57 -17.39 -18.59
N LYS A 362 41.22 -18.41 -17.80
CA LYS A 362 40.45 -18.22 -16.55
C LYS A 362 41.12 -17.24 -15.59
N GLU A 363 42.45 -17.26 -15.53
CA GLU A 363 43.24 -16.40 -14.65
C GLU A 363 43.15 -14.93 -15.07
N GLU A 364 43.20 -14.64 -16.38
CA GLU A 364 42.97 -13.30 -16.91
C GLU A 364 41.57 -12.78 -16.57
N LEU A 365 40.55 -13.63 -16.74
CA LEU A 365 39.16 -13.28 -16.40
C LEU A 365 38.95 -13.04 -14.90
N LEU A 366 39.48 -13.90 -14.03
CA LEU A 366 39.36 -13.73 -12.57
C LEU A 366 40.07 -12.49 -12.03
N ASN A 367 41.14 -12.06 -12.72
CA ASN A 367 41.88 -10.85 -12.43
C ASN A 367 41.19 -9.57 -12.93
N ASP A 368 40.19 -9.67 -13.81
CA ASP A 368 39.41 -8.53 -14.25
C ASP A 368 38.60 -7.94 -13.07
N GLU A 369 38.76 -6.64 -12.85
CA GLU A 369 38.04 -5.88 -11.82
C GLU A 369 36.55 -5.73 -12.17
N HIS A 370 36.21 -5.71 -13.45
CA HIS A 370 34.85 -5.56 -13.97
C HIS A 370 34.05 -6.86 -13.96
N LEU A 371 34.70 -8.02 -13.81
CA LEU A 371 34.02 -9.32 -13.71
C LEU A 371 33.08 -9.37 -12.50
N GLY A 372 33.40 -8.62 -11.44
CA GLY A 372 32.51 -8.34 -10.32
C GLY A 372 31.81 -9.58 -9.77
N LYS A 373 30.49 -9.66 -9.99
CA LYS A 373 29.61 -10.73 -9.48
C LYS A 373 29.71 -12.04 -10.26
N PHE A 374 30.30 -12.05 -11.46
CA PHE A 374 30.52 -13.27 -12.24
C PHE A 374 31.73 -14.11 -11.76
N LYS A 375 32.57 -13.60 -10.85
CA LYS A 375 33.76 -14.35 -10.35
C LYS A 375 33.41 -15.71 -9.76
N ALA A 376 32.30 -15.81 -9.02
CA ALA A 376 31.83 -17.07 -8.45
C ALA A 376 31.42 -18.07 -9.53
N TYR A 377 30.76 -17.60 -10.59
CA TYR A 377 30.39 -18.41 -11.74
C TYR A 377 31.64 -18.92 -12.49
N VAL A 378 32.55 -18.01 -12.85
CA VAL A 378 33.81 -18.36 -13.55
C VAL A 378 34.66 -19.35 -12.74
N ALA A 379 34.68 -19.23 -11.41
CA ALA A 379 35.39 -20.18 -10.56
C ALA A 379 34.81 -21.61 -10.63
N ALA A 380 33.48 -21.72 -10.74
CA ALA A 380 32.73 -22.98 -10.74
C ALA A 380 32.57 -23.63 -12.13
N ILE A 381 32.88 -22.90 -13.22
CA ILE A 381 32.79 -23.42 -14.59
C ILE A 381 33.66 -24.67 -14.77
N ASP A 382 34.89 -24.67 -14.26
CA ASP A 382 35.80 -25.82 -14.42
C ASP A 382 35.27 -27.06 -13.70
N GLU A 383 34.71 -26.91 -12.49
CA GLU A 383 34.10 -28.01 -11.74
C GLU A 383 32.93 -28.61 -12.54
N ALA A 384 32.09 -27.77 -13.14
CA ALA A 384 31.00 -28.24 -14.00
C ALA A 384 31.52 -28.91 -15.28
N ARG A 385 32.60 -28.39 -15.88
CA ARG A 385 33.23 -28.96 -17.07
C ARG A 385 33.87 -30.31 -16.80
N GLU A 386 34.56 -30.48 -15.67
CA GLU A 386 35.13 -31.78 -15.30
C GLU A 386 34.05 -32.85 -15.15
N LEU A 387 32.87 -32.48 -14.67
CA LEU A 387 31.72 -33.38 -14.59
C LEU A 387 31.15 -33.72 -15.97
N ASP A 388 31.06 -32.74 -16.88
CA ASP A 388 30.62 -32.97 -18.26
C ASP A 388 31.61 -33.85 -19.03
N VAL A 389 32.92 -33.60 -18.92
CA VAL A 389 33.96 -34.44 -19.56
C VAL A 389 33.88 -35.89 -19.07
N LYS A 390 33.61 -36.11 -17.77
CA LYS A 390 33.38 -37.47 -17.24
C LYS A 390 32.09 -38.09 -17.78
N ALA A 391 31.04 -37.29 -17.94
CA ALA A 391 29.78 -37.76 -18.50
C ALA A 391 29.91 -38.14 -19.99
N ASP A 392 30.70 -37.38 -20.75
CA ASP A 392 30.96 -37.64 -22.17
C ASP A 392 31.86 -38.88 -22.34
N ALA A 393 32.85 -39.08 -21.46
CA ALA A 393 33.64 -40.32 -21.45
C ALA A 393 32.79 -41.57 -21.15
N LEU A 394 31.79 -41.45 -20.26
CA LEU A 394 30.82 -42.53 -20.01
C LEU A 394 29.86 -42.72 -21.18
N GLU A 395 29.58 -41.68 -21.97
CA GLU A 395 28.78 -41.78 -23.19
C GLU A 395 29.52 -42.59 -24.27
N GLU A 396 30.82 -42.34 -24.45
CA GLU A 396 31.66 -43.17 -25.33
C GLU A 396 31.72 -44.64 -24.87
N GLU A 397 31.90 -44.89 -23.56
CA GLU A 397 31.88 -46.26 -23.00
C GLU A 397 30.52 -46.94 -23.16
N LEU A 398 29.43 -46.18 -23.00
CA LEU A 398 28.07 -46.66 -23.19
C LEU A 398 27.83 -47.05 -24.65
N GLU A 399 28.28 -46.24 -25.62
CA GLU A 399 28.20 -46.58 -27.04
C GLU A 399 29.00 -47.86 -27.36
N GLU A 400 30.17 -48.06 -26.77
CA GLU A 400 30.94 -49.31 -26.94
C GLU A 400 30.21 -50.54 -26.39
N GLU A 401 29.61 -50.44 -25.20
CA GLU A 401 28.86 -51.54 -24.58
C GLU A 401 27.54 -51.83 -25.30
N GLU A 402 26.83 -50.80 -25.80
CA GLU A 402 25.66 -50.97 -26.66
C GLU A 402 26.01 -51.69 -27.97
N ASN A 403 27.15 -51.33 -28.58
CA ASN A 403 27.65 -52.01 -29.78
C ASN A 403 28.03 -53.48 -29.51
N LYS A 404 28.62 -53.79 -28.34
CA LYS A 404 28.91 -55.17 -27.92
C LYS A 404 27.63 -55.97 -27.69
N LEU A 405 26.63 -55.39 -27.04
CA LEU A 405 25.31 -56.01 -26.85
C LEU A 405 24.60 -56.27 -28.19
N ALA A 406 24.65 -55.31 -29.11
CA ALA A 406 24.07 -55.47 -30.44
C ALA A 406 24.75 -56.59 -31.24
N TRP A 407 26.09 -56.72 -31.11
CA TRP A 407 26.83 -57.81 -31.71
C TRP A 407 26.47 -59.17 -31.11
N LEU A 408 26.41 -59.26 -29.76
CA LEU A 408 26.02 -60.48 -29.04
C LEU A 408 24.62 -60.97 -29.46
N ALA A 409 23.65 -60.04 -29.52
CA ALA A 409 22.28 -60.34 -29.97
C ALA A 409 22.21 -60.81 -31.44
N TYR A 410 23.20 -60.46 -32.27
CA TYR A 410 23.29 -60.90 -33.67
C TYR A 410 24.00 -62.26 -33.81
N SER A 411 24.92 -62.59 -32.91
CA SER A 411 25.76 -63.80 -32.96
C SER A 411 25.17 -65.05 -32.30
N ASP A 412 24.12 -64.95 -31.47
CA ASP A 412 23.47 -66.06 -30.76
C ASP A 412 22.56 -66.94 -31.67
N GLY A 413 23.01 -67.22 -32.89
CA GLY A 413 22.26 -67.99 -33.89
C GLY A 413 22.36 -69.52 -33.77
N ASP A 414 23.29 -70.08 -32.98
CA ASP A 414 23.44 -71.54 -32.82
C ASP A 414 24.27 -71.87 -31.55
N ASP A 415 23.68 -72.65 -30.64
CA ASP A 415 24.22 -73.34 -29.44
C ASP A 415 24.35 -72.60 -28.07
N ASP A 416 23.65 -73.19 -27.06
CA ASP A 416 23.68 -72.97 -25.59
C ASP A 416 22.90 -71.75 -25.00
N ASP A 417 21.57 -71.81 -25.16
CA ASP A 417 20.52 -70.82 -24.80
C ASP A 417 20.62 -70.19 -23.40
N GLU A 418 21.04 -70.94 -22.37
CA GLU A 418 20.96 -70.50 -20.96
C GLU A 418 22.15 -69.60 -20.56
N ARG A 419 23.31 -69.79 -21.21
CA ARG A 419 24.53 -69.03 -20.92
C ARG A 419 24.59 -67.73 -21.72
N ALA A 420 24.04 -67.74 -22.93
CA ALA A 420 23.84 -66.57 -23.79
C ALA A 420 22.93 -65.52 -23.12
N GLU A 421 21.77 -65.97 -22.62
CA GLU A 421 20.82 -65.09 -21.91
C GLU A 421 21.43 -64.44 -20.65
N ALA A 422 22.21 -65.19 -19.87
CA ALA A 422 22.87 -64.65 -18.67
C ALA A 422 23.91 -63.56 -19.00
N VAL A 423 24.63 -63.70 -20.11
CA VAL A 423 25.61 -62.70 -20.59
C VAL A 423 24.89 -61.46 -21.13
N PHE A 424 23.80 -61.65 -21.88
CA PHE A 424 22.98 -60.56 -22.39
C PHE A 424 22.34 -59.72 -21.26
N GLN A 425 21.79 -60.38 -20.24
CA GLN A 425 21.23 -59.73 -19.04
C GLN A 425 22.29 -58.94 -18.25
N ALA A 426 23.51 -59.48 -18.13
CA ALA A 426 24.63 -58.81 -17.49
C ALA A 426 25.07 -57.56 -18.27
N GLY A 427 25.12 -57.63 -19.61
CA GLY A 427 25.41 -56.48 -20.46
C GLY A 427 24.32 -55.40 -20.37
N CYS A 428 23.04 -55.79 -20.39
CA CYS A 428 21.92 -54.86 -20.21
C CYS A 428 21.99 -54.12 -18.86
N SER A 429 22.35 -54.83 -17.79
CA SER A 429 22.54 -54.24 -16.46
C SER A 429 23.71 -53.25 -16.42
N THR A 430 24.78 -53.54 -17.18
CA THR A 430 25.97 -52.68 -17.30
C THR A 430 25.64 -51.38 -18.04
N VAL A 431 24.96 -51.46 -19.19
CA VAL A 431 24.49 -50.27 -19.93
C VAL A 431 23.53 -49.44 -19.08
N GLN A 432 22.61 -50.07 -18.35
CA GLN A 432 21.70 -49.34 -17.46
C GLN A 432 22.44 -48.61 -16.33
N HIS A 433 23.51 -49.21 -15.79
CA HIS A 433 24.34 -48.57 -14.77
C HIS A 433 25.10 -47.35 -15.33
N LEU A 434 25.77 -47.52 -16.48
CA LEU A 434 26.49 -46.44 -17.16
C LEU A 434 25.56 -45.27 -17.50
N TYR A 435 24.35 -45.56 -17.97
CA TYR A 435 23.34 -44.54 -18.24
C TYR A 435 22.95 -43.74 -16.98
N GLN A 436 22.68 -44.43 -15.87
CA GLN A 436 22.34 -43.77 -14.61
C GLN A 436 23.49 -42.93 -14.05
N GLU A 437 24.74 -43.37 -14.22
CA GLU A 437 25.92 -42.65 -13.77
C GLU A 437 26.19 -41.40 -14.61
N LYS A 438 26.07 -41.51 -15.94
CA LYS A 438 26.10 -40.37 -16.87
C LYS A 438 25.07 -39.29 -16.50
N GLU A 439 23.80 -39.69 -16.30
CA GLU A 439 22.74 -38.74 -15.93
C GLU A 439 23.01 -38.08 -14.57
N LYS A 440 23.54 -38.82 -13.58
CA LYS A 440 23.94 -38.23 -12.29
C LYS A 440 25.06 -37.19 -12.43
N LEU A 441 26.01 -37.41 -13.32
CA LEU A 441 27.10 -36.46 -13.57
C LEU A 441 26.58 -35.20 -14.28
N ARG A 442 25.73 -35.35 -15.30
CA ARG A 442 25.06 -34.21 -15.96
C ARG A 442 24.20 -33.41 -14.99
N ASP A 443 23.39 -34.07 -14.16
CA ASP A 443 22.60 -33.41 -13.11
C ASP A 443 23.48 -32.66 -12.10
N SER A 444 24.66 -33.21 -11.78
CA SER A 444 25.60 -32.58 -10.87
C SER A 444 26.25 -31.34 -11.49
N ALA A 445 26.64 -31.41 -12.77
CA ALA A 445 27.16 -30.27 -13.53
C ALA A 445 26.14 -29.12 -13.60
N VAL A 446 24.86 -29.45 -13.86
CA VAL A 446 23.77 -28.46 -13.84
C VAL A 446 23.63 -27.81 -12.46
N LYS A 447 23.64 -28.59 -11.37
CA LYS A 447 23.55 -28.04 -10.00
C LYS A 447 24.72 -27.12 -9.64
N VAL A 448 25.94 -27.46 -10.08
CA VAL A 448 27.12 -26.60 -9.89
C VAL A 448 26.93 -25.27 -10.61
N ARG A 449 26.51 -25.30 -11.88
CA ARG A 449 26.21 -24.11 -12.68
C ARG A 449 25.09 -23.26 -12.07
N GLU A 450 23.97 -23.87 -11.69
CA GLU A 450 22.83 -23.17 -11.08
C GLU A 450 23.18 -22.51 -9.75
N LYS A 451 23.97 -23.20 -8.91
CA LYS A 451 24.41 -22.68 -7.61
C LYS A 451 25.34 -21.48 -7.76
N ALA A 452 26.18 -21.48 -8.80
CA ALA A 452 27.14 -20.42 -9.08
C ALA A 452 26.58 -19.32 -9.99
N SER A 453 25.44 -19.56 -10.64
CA SER A 453 24.77 -18.62 -11.53
C SER A 453 24.36 -17.35 -10.79
N VAL A 454 24.44 -16.21 -11.48
CA VAL A 454 23.90 -14.96 -10.95
C VAL A 454 22.40 -15.09 -10.70
N LYS A 455 21.97 -14.74 -9.49
CA LYS A 455 20.56 -14.67 -9.15
C LYS A 455 19.99 -13.33 -9.59
N LYS A 456 18.66 -13.29 -9.70
CA LYS A 456 17.93 -12.06 -9.99
C LYS A 456 18.31 -10.96 -8.99
N GLY A 457 18.68 -9.78 -9.50
CA GLY A 457 19.12 -8.63 -8.71
C GLY A 457 20.56 -8.70 -8.18
N GLU A 458 21.23 -9.85 -8.29
CA GLU A 458 22.62 -10.04 -7.83
C GLU A 458 23.65 -9.94 -8.95
N GLY A 459 23.21 -9.94 -10.22
CA GLY A 459 24.09 -9.76 -11.36
C GLY A 459 24.68 -8.34 -11.47
N PRO A 460 25.72 -8.13 -12.29
CA PRO A 460 26.38 -6.84 -12.40
C PRO A 460 25.45 -5.69 -12.79
N LEU A 461 24.47 -5.93 -13.67
CA LEU A 461 23.48 -4.91 -14.03
C LEU A 461 22.37 -4.82 -12.98
N GLY A 462 21.83 -5.97 -12.54
CA GLY A 462 20.77 -6.00 -11.53
C GLY A 462 21.16 -5.32 -10.21
N SER A 463 22.41 -5.46 -9.78
CA SER A 463 22.92 -4.89 -8.54
C SER A 463 23.11 -3.36 -8.57
N GLN A 464 23.15 -2.73 -9.76
CA GLN A 464 23.24 -1.27 -9.90
C GLN A 464 21.90 -0.56 -9.72
N ILE A 465 20.78 -1.31 -9.74
CA ILE A 465 19.44 -0.74 -9.62
C ILE A 465 19.26 -0.05 -8.25
N ASP A 466 19.66 -0.69 -7.17
CA ASP A 466 19.49 -0.15 -5.82
C ASP A 466 20.27 1.16 -5.57
N PRO A 467 21.56 1.27 -5.94
CA PRO A 467 22.29 2.54 -5.89
C PRO A 467 21.57 3.68 -6.62
N ILE A 468 21.05 3.42 -7.83
CA ILE A 468 20.30 4.41 -8.61
C ILE A 468 19.02 4.80 -7.89
N LEU A 469 18.25 3.83 -7.37
CA LEU A 469 17.05 4.12 -6.59
C LEU A 469 17.36 4.97 -5.35
N GLN A 470 18.49 4.73 -4.67
CA GLN A 470 18.94 5.52 -3.53
C GLN A 470 19.29 6.97 -3.91
N GLU A 471 19.92 7.19 -5.07
CA GLU A 471 20.17 8.54 -5.61
C GLU A 471 18.88 9.33 -5.76
N TYR A 472 17.82 8.67 -6.25
CA TYR A 472 16.47 9.23 -6.37
C TYR A 472 15.65 9.22 -5.07
N ARG A 473 16.27 8.85 -3.93
CA ARG A 473 15.63 8.74 -2.61
C ARG A 473 14.41 7.81 -2.59
N VAL A 474 14.44 6.77 -3.44
CA VAL A 474 13.41 5.74 -3.51
C VAL A 474 13.83 4.53 -2.69
N CYS A 475 13.21 4.35 -1.53
CA CYS A 475 13.41 3.14 -0.73
C CYS A 475 12.37 2.05 -1.05
N ARG A 476 12.84 0.81 -1.26
CA ARG A 476 12.01 -0.42 -1.23
C ARG A 476 11.72 -0.79 0.23
N GLN A 477 10.49 -1.19 0.55
CA GLN A 477 10.15 -1.66 1.90
C GLN A 477 10.51 -3.16 2.06
N PRO A 478 11.48 -3.53 2.89
CA PRO A 478 11.95 -4.91 2.98
C PRO A 478 10.90 -5.90 3.51
N PHE A 479 9.91 -5.44 4.29
CA PHE A 479 8.95 -6.30 4.99
C PHE A 479 7.62 -6.53 4.26
N HIS A 480 7.41 -5.93 3.10
CA HIS A 480 6.15 -6.01 2.33
C HIS A 480 6.40 -6.44 0.88
N GLY A 481 7.25 -7.46 0.68
CA GLY A 481 7.57 -7.98 -0.65
C GLY A 481 8.22 -6.94 -1.56
N GLU A 482 9.09 -6.10 -0.98
CA GLU A 482 9.78 -5.00 -1.67
C GLU A 482 8.85 -3.92 -2.24
N SER A 483 7.70 -3.70 -1.62
CA SER A 483 6.76 -2.65 -2.03
C SER A 483 7.40 -1.25 -1.97
N PHE A 484 6.99 -0.39 -2.90
CA PHE A 484 7.41 1.01 -2.92
C PHE A 484 6.52 1.87 -2.04
N ILE A 485 7.11 2.93 -1.46
CA ILE A 485 6.36 3.93 -0.69
C ILE A 485 5.63 4.86 -1.67
N GLY A 486 4.32 5.08 -1.47
CA GLY A 486 3.48 5.87 -2.37
C GLY A 486 4.02 7.26 -2.70
N ASN A 487 4.58 7.97 -1.71
CA ASN A 487 5.19 9.28 -1.94
C ASN A 487 6.39 9.20 -2.88
N HIS A 488 7.20 8.15 -2.79
CA HIS A 488 8.37 7.97 -3.67
C HIS A 488 7.94 7.67 -5.10
N VAL A 489 6.93 6.80 -5.27
CA VAL A 489 6.37 6.51 -6.60
C VAL A 489 5.81 7.77 -7.26
N ASN A 490 5.10 8.61 -6.50
CA ASN A 490 4.61 9.88 -7.02
C ASN A 490 5.74 10.82 -7.48
N THR A 491 6.84 10.90 -6.72
CA THR A 491 8.03 11.66 -7.13
C THR A 491 8.58 11.13 -8.46
N MET A 492 8.77 9.81 -8.57
CA MET A 492 9.31 9.18 -9.79
C MET A 492 8.42 9.39 -11.02
N LEU A 493 7.10 9.23 -10.87
CA LEU A 493 6.14 9.37 -11.97
C LEU A 493 5.92 10.82 -12.38
N SER A 494 6.10 11.78 -11.47
CA SER A 494 5.89 13.20 -11.76
C SER A 494 7.11 13.88 -12.39
N GLY A 495 8.25 13.20 -12.48
CA GLY A 495 9.50 13.75 -13.01
C GLY A 495 10.04 14.95 -12.21
N LYS A 496 9.54 15.15 -10.99
CA LYS A 496 9.98 16.22 -10.08
C LYS A 496 11.20 15.72 -9.30
N TYR A 497 12.36 15.82 -9.91
CA TYR A 497 13.66 15.56 -9.26
C TYR A 497 14.30 16.84 -8.77
#